data_AF-A0A1V5V7G5-F1
#
_entry.id   AF-A0A1V5V7G5-F1
#
_cell.length_a   1.000
_cell.length_b   1.000
_cell.length_c   1.000
_cell.angle_alpha   90.00
_cell.angle_beta   90.00
_cell.angle_gamma   90.00
#
_symmetry.space_group_name_H-M   'P 1'
#
loop_
_entity.id
_entity.type
_entity.pdbx_description
1 polymer ?
#
loop_
_entity_poly.entity_id
_entity_poly.type
_entity_poly.pdbx_seq_one_letter_code
_entity_poly.pdbx_strand_id
1 'polypeptide(L)'
;MILKAAKALTVAVLAAAVLAASAPSASATARNMTESNKMALARRTREVQRAELFRVSRGRMRPNPVVFSRHGIYQHVLQNHDLIIREHTDYFGNAMARMGKFYAERGPEARRAGGSASMESRMKELLRIYDLEPALEKCETLYEIWQAVEESRGAMEALPARAAMAANAAIWASEAFGGDPPESVSAKLEELAGRWPPARDVFEIEKNLKELAEAYAELFAGIAAERGEGGR
;
A
#
# COMPACT_ATOMS: atom_id res chain seq x y z
N MET A 1 -17.74 5.01 -37.72
CA MET A 1 -16.87 4.22 -36.81
C MET A 1 -15.48 4.82 -36.62
N ILE A 2 -14.87 5.46 -37.64
CA ILE A 2 -13.51 6.03 -37.58
C ILE A 2 -13.34 7.13 -36.50
N LEU A 3 -14.36 7.98 -36.28
CA LEU A 3 -14.31 9.03 -35.24
C LEU A 3 -14.30 8.51 -33.79
N LYS A 4 -14.85 7.32 -33.51
CA LYS A 4 -14.82 6.72 -32.15
C LYS A 4 -13.44 6.14 -31.85
N ALA A 5 -12.79 5.54 -32.85
CA ALA A 5 -11.43 5.01 -32.74
C ALA A 5 -10.41 6.13 -32.51
N ALA A 6 -10.54 7.26 -33.21
CA ALA A 6 -9.65 8.41 -33.05
C ALA A 6 -9.74 9.06 -31.64
N LYS A 7 -10.95 9.11 -31.05
CA LYS A 7 -11.16 9.56 -29.66
C LYS A 7 -10.61 8.59 -28.62
N ALA A 8 -10.75 7.28 -28.83
CA ALA A 8 -10.17 6.27 -27.94
C ALA A 8 -8.64 6.31 -27.95
N LEU A 9 -8.02 6.51 -29.12
CA LEU A 9 -6.57 6.59 -29.28
C LEU A 9 -5.99 7.86 -28.64
N THR A 10 -6.66 9.01 -28.79
CA THR A 10 -6.24 10.27 -28.18
C THR A 10 -6.38 10.27 -26.65
N VAL A 11 -7.41 9.62 -26.10
CA VAL A 11 -7.57 9.45 -24.65
C VAL A 11 -6.54 8.48 -24.06
N ALA A 12 -6.20 7.40 -24.78
CA ALA A 12 -5.15 6.46 -24.37
C ALA A 12 -3.76 7.13 -24.35
N VAL A 13 -3.45 7.96 -25.36
CA VAL A 13 -2.21 8.74 -25.42
C VAL A 13 -2.17 9.82 -24.33
N LEU A 14 -3.28 10.50 -24.04
CA LEU A 14 -3.35 11.46 -22.93
C LEU A 14 -3.18 10.78 -21.56
N ALA A 15 -3.76 9.59 -21.37
CA ALA A 15 -3.62 8.82 -20.13
C ALA A 15 -2.18 8.35 -19.88
N ALA A 16 -1.49 7.89 -20.93
CA ALA A 16 -0.07 7.56 -20.87
C ALA A 16 0.80 8.82 -20.62
N ALA A 17 0.43 9.96 -21.19
CA ALA A 17 1.12 11.23 -20.98
C ALA A 17 0.92 11.79 -19.56
N VAL A 18 -0.25 11.62 -18.93
CA VAL A 18 -0.48 12.01 -17.53
C VAL A 18 0.31 11.11 -16.57
N LEU A 19 0.44 9.81 -16.87
CA LEU A 19 1.35 8.89 -16.17
C LEU A 19 2.81 9.32 -16.31
N ALA A 20 3.24 9.71 -17.52
CA ALA A 20 4.59 10.22 -17.76
C ALA A 20 4.84 11.62 -17.18
N ALA A 21 3.79 12.42 -16.93
CA ALA A 21 3.89 13.77 -16.35
C ALA A 21 3.77 13.80 -14.81
N SER A 22 3.19 12.77 -14.20
CA SER A 22 3.14 12.57 -12.74
C SER A 22 4.27 11.67 -12.22
N ALA A 23 4.90 10.88 -13.09
CA ALA A 23 6.10 10.10 -12.77
C ALA A 23 7.31 10.95 -12.33
N PRO A 24 7.62 12.14 -12.88
CA PRO A 24 8.77 12.94 -12.47
C PRO A 24 8.59 13.54 -11.08
N SER A 25 7.38 14.00 -10.74
CA SER A 25 7.07 14.53 -9.40
C SER A 25 7.01 13.42 -8.36
N ALA A 26 6.38 12.28 -8.66
CA ALA A 26 6.40 11.11 -7.77
C ALA A 26 7.81 10.54 -7.58
N SER A 27 8.66 10.54 -8.62
CA SER A 27 10.05 10.10 -8.55
C SER A 27 10.91 11.06 -7.72
N ALA A 28 10.73 12.37 -7.86
CA ALA A 28 11.42 13.37 -7.04
C ALA A 28 10.99 13.31 -5.56
N THR A 29 9.68 13.18 -5.30
CA THR A 29 9.14 12.98 -3.95
C THR A 29 9.65 11.69 -3.34
N ALA A 30 9.65 10.56 -4.08
CA ALA A 30 10.17 9.30 -3.60
C ALA A 30 11.66 9.37 -3.24
N ARG A 31 12.49 10.04 -4.06
CA ARG A 31 13.92 10.24 -3.75
C ARG A 31 14.14 11.04 -2.46
N ASN A 32 13.38 12.13 -2.29
CA ASN A 32 13.44 12.92 -1.05
C ASN A 32 12.99 12.11 0.17
N MET A 33 11.95 11.29 0.01
CA MET A 33 11.47 10.39 1.06
C MET A 33 12.46 9.26 1.35
N THR A 34 13.17 8.72 0.36
CA THR A 34 14.23 7.73 0.60
C THR A 34 15.32 8.29 1.52
N GLU A 35 15.77 9.52 1.26
CA GLU A 35 16.75 10.19 2.13
C GLU A 35 16.16 10.51 3.51
N SER A 36 14.90 10.95 3.59
CA SER A 36 14.21 11.16 4.87
C SER A 36 14.14 9.87 5.69
N ASN A 37 13.72 8.77 5.07
CA ASN A 37 13.61 7.45 5.70
C ASN A 37 14.97 6.94 6.20
N LYS A 38 16.06 7.14 5.45
CA LYS A 38 17.42 6.82 5.91
C LYS A 38 17.75 7.57 7.19
N MET A 39 17.52 8.88 7.18
CA MET A 39 17.83 9.74 8.32
C MET A 39 16.96 9.40 9.53
N ALA A 40 15.66 9.18 9.33
CA ALA A 40 14.72 8.79 10.37
C ALA A 40 15.07 7.44 10.99
N LEU A 41 15.38 6.43 10.17
CA LEU A 41 15.76 5.09 10.63
C LEU A 41 17.07 5.13 11.43
N ALA A 42 18.09 5.81 10.93
CA ALA A 42 19.37 5.94 11.61
C ALA A 42 19.25 6.73 12.92
N ARG A 43 18.49 7.83 12.92
CA ARG A 43 18.21 8.64 14.11
C ARG A 43 17.50 7.80 15.17
N ARG A 44 16.37 7.20 14.82
CA ARG A 44 15.56 6.44 15.78
C ARG A 44 16.28 5.21 16.30
N THR A 45 17.00 4.48 15.45
CA THR A 45 17.78 3.32 15.89
C THR A 45 18.80 3.71 16.95
N ARG A 46 19.50 4.85 16.82
CA ARG A 46 20.48 5.30 17.83
C ARG A 46 19.83 5.71 19.14
N GLU A 47 18.68 6.38 19.09
CA GLU A 47 17.90 6.76 20.28
C GLU A 47 17.47 5.53 21.06
N VAL A 48 16.81 4.59 20.36
CA VAL A 48 16.30 3.36 20.93
C VAL A 48 17.43 2.45 21.41
N GLN A 49 18.52 2.32 20.65
CA GLN A 49 19.69 1.54 21.07
C GLN A 49 20.21 1.99 22.44
N ARG A 50 20.29 3.31 22.67
CA ARG A 50 20.76 3.86 23.95
C ARG A 50 19.78 3.59 25.09
N ALA A 51 18.48 3.69 24.82
CA ALA A 51 17.43 3.51 25.82
C ALA A 51 17.20 2.04 26.17
N GLU A 52 17.22 1.15 25.17
CA GLU A 52 16.84 -0.25 25.32
C GLU A 52 18.01 -1.15 25.73
N LEU A 53 19.18 -0.99 25.09
CA LEU A 53 20.32 -1.90 25.27
C LEU A 53 21.22 -1.52 26.43
N PHE A 54 21.03 -0.35 27.02
CA PHE A 54 21.85 0.13 28.11
C PHE A 54 21.01 0.63 29.27
N ARG A 55 21.49 0.36 30.48
CA ARG A 55 20.93 0.88 31.72
C ARG A 55 22.02 1.56 32.53
N VAL A 56 21.66 2.62 33.24
CA VAL A 56 22.58 3.28 34.19
C VAL A 56 22.37 2.65 35.56
N SER A 57 23.44 2.07 36.13
CA SER A 57 23.44 1.52 37.47
C SER A 57 24.63 2.07 38.25
N ARG A 58 24.36 2.78 39.36
CA ARG A 58 25.38 3.42 40.21
C ARG A 58 26.38 4.29 39.41
N GLY A 59 25.87 5.09 38.47
CA GLY A 59 26.68 5.96 37.61
C GLY A 59 27.50 5.24 36.52
N ARG A 60 27.35 3.92 36.37
CA ARG A 60 27.99 3.14 35.30
C ARG A 60 26.96 2.66 34.29
N MET A 61 27.27 2.79 33.00
CA MET A 61 26.47 2.22 31.92
C MET A 61 26.72 0.71 31.86
N ARG A 62 25.66 -0.08 31.91
CA ARG A 62 25.70 -1.55 31.79
C ARG A 62 24.78 -2.01 30.67
N PRO A 63 25.15 -3.06 29.91
CA PRO A 63 24.24 -3.62 28.91
C PRO A 63 22.99 -4.21 29.58
N ASN A 64 21.86 -4.09 28.90
CA ASN A 64 20.60 -4.72 29.25
C ASN A 64 20.52 -6.10 28.54
N PRO A 65 20.14 -7.19 29.23
CA PRO A 65 19.97 -8.47 28.56
C PRO A 65 18.88 -8.39 27.48
N VAL A 66 19.18 -8.95 26.31
CA VAL A 66 18.26 -9.04 25.17
C VAL A 66 17.71 -10.46 25.10
N VAL A 67 16.42 -10.60 24.78
CA VAL A 67 15.80 -11.90 24.54
C VAL A 67 16.46 -12.55 23.33
N PHE A 68 17.00 -13.76 23.49
CA PHE A 68 17.78 -14.44 22.44
C PHE A 68 17.02 -14.56 21.11
N SER A 69 15.71 -14.81 21.14
CA SER A 69 14.87 -14.91 19.94
C SER A 69 14.83 -13.62 19.10
N ARG A 70 15.16 -12.46 19.68
CA ARG A 70 15.20 -11.17 18.98
C ARG A 70 16.60 -10.75 18.55
N HIS A 71 17.63 -11.53 18.90
CA HIS A 71 19.02 -11.16 18.64
C HIS A 71 19.30 -10.91 17.15
N GLY A 72 18.81 -11.78 16.27
CA GLY A 72 18.97 -11.62 14.82
C GLY A 72 18.33 -10.34 14.28
N ILE A 73 17.13 -10.01 14.75
CA ILE A 73 16.43 -8.77 14.41
C ILE A 73 17.24 -7.56 14.85
N TYR A 74 17.81 -7.61 16.06
CA TYR A 74 18.55 -6.46 16.61
C TYR A 74 19.84 -6.25 15.84
N GLN A 75 20.57 -7.33 15.51
CA GLN A 75 21.75 -7.24 14.63
C GLN A 75 21.36 -6.66 13.28
N HIS A 76 20.24 -7.11 12.70
CA HIS A 76 19.78 -6.61 11.41
C HIS A 76 19.50 -5.09 11.45
N VAL A 77 18.68 -4.64 12.41
CA VAL A 77 18.33 -3.22 12.57
C VAL A 77 19.55 -2.36 12.91
N LEU A 78 20.50 -2.85 13.70
CA LEU A 78 21.66 -2.06 14.12
C LEU A 78 22.73 -1.91 13.02
N GLN A 79 22.88 -2.91 12.15
CA GLN A 79 24.01 -3.00 11.22
C GLN A 79 23.63 -2.73 9.76
N ASN A 80 22.35 -2.90 9.39
CA ASN A 80 21.96 -3.00 7.99
C ASN A 80 20.97 -1.90 7.54
N HIS A 81 21.07 -0.68 8.07
CA HIS A 81 20.18 0.44 7.69
C HIS A 81 20.10 0.65 6.17
N ASP A 82 21.23 0.65 5.48
CA ASP A 82 21.26 0.87 4.03
C ASP A 82 20.60 -0.27 3.25
N LEU A 83 20.76 -1.52 3.73
CA LEU A 83 20.10 -2.68 3.12
C LEU A 83 18.59 -2.61 3.36
N ILE A 84 18.17 -2.29 4.59
CA ILE A 84 16.76 -2.14 4.96
C ILE A 84 16.07 -1.13 4.03
N ILE A 85 16.70 0.03 3.84
CA ILE A 85 16.17 1.08 2.96
C ILE A 85 16.20 0.67 1.50
N ARG A 86 17.26 0.01 1.03
CA ARG A 86 17.33 -0.47 -0.36
C ARG A 86 16.19 -1.43 -0.67
N GLU A 87 16.00 -2.45 0.15
CA GLU A 87 14.90 -3.41 0.02
C GLU A 87 13.55 -2.69 0.06
N HIS A 88 13.36 -1.75 1.00
CA HIS A 88 12.14 -0.97 1.13
C HIS A 88 11.84 -0.13 -0.13
N THR A 89 12.86 0.47 -0.73
CA THR A 89 12.76 1.16 -2.03
C THR A 89 12.43 0.20 -3.18
N ASP A 90 12.96 -1.02 -3.17
CA ASP A 90 12.64 -2.03 -4.19
C ASP A 90 11.17 -2.46 -4.10
N TYR A 91 10.63 -2.65 -2.89
CA TYR A 91 9.19 -2.91 -2.69
C TYR A 91 8.32 -1.76 -3.21
N PHE A 92 8.70 -0.52 -2.93
CA PHE A 92 8.02 0.65 -3.48
C PHE A 92 8.04 0.67 -5.01
N GLY A 93 9.20 0.44 -5.62
CA GLY A 93 9.36 0.37 -7.08
C GLY A 93 8.51 -0.75 -7.71
N ASN A 94 8.46 -1.92 -7.07
CA ASN A 94 7.64 -3.04 -7.51
C ASN A 94 6.14 -2.74 -7.40
N ALA A 95 5.70 -2.12 -6.31
CA ALA A 95 4.32 -1.69 -6.11
C ALA A 95 3.90 -0.67 -7.19
N MET A 96 4.74 0.34 -7.42
CA MET A 96 4.58 1.33 -8.49
C MET A 96 4.42 0.67 -9.87
N ALA A 97 5.31 -0.26 -10.22
CA ALA A 97 5.29 -0.93 -11.51
C ALA A 97 4.03 -1.79 -11.71
N ARG A 98 3.64 -2.56 -10.69
CA ARG A 98 2.43 -3.41 -10.72
C ARG A 98 1.15 -2.58 -10.83
N MET A 99 1.04 -1.51 -10.03
CA MET A 99 -0.08 -0.57 -10.12
C MET A 99 -0.10 0.13 -11.48
N GLY A 100 1.05 0.58 -11.99
CA GLY A 100 1.19 1.20 -13.30
C GLY A 100 0.70 0.30 -14.44
N LYS A 101 1.10 -0.99 -14.42
CA LYS A 101 0.61 -1.99 -15.39
C LYS A 101 -0.91 -2.13 -15.34
N PHE A 102 -1.47 -2.31 -14.15
CA PHE A 102 -2.91 -2.45 -13.98
C PHE A 102 -3.68 -1.23 -14.51
N TYR A 103 -3.25 -0.02 -14.17
CA TYR A 103 -3.91 1.19 -14.63
C TYR A 103 -3.72 1.47 -16.13
N ALA A 104 -2.64 0.97 -16.74
CA ALA A 104 -2.48 1.02 -18.19
C ALA A 104 -3.51 0.12 -18.90
N GLU A 105 -3.76 -1.07 -18.37
CA GLU A 105 -4.66 -2.07 -18.97
C GLU A 105 -6.14 -1.77 -18.69
N ARG A 106 -6.50 -1.44 -17.44
CA ARG A 106 -7.88 -1.33 -16.95
C ARG A 106 -8.28 0.08 -16.51
N GLY A 107 -7.33 1.01 -16.45
CA GLY A 107 -7.55 2.36 -15.90
C GLY A 107 -8.57 3.23 -16.66
N PRO A 108 -8.74 3.15 -17.99
CA PRO A 108 -9.78 3.91 -18.68
C PRO A 108 -11.22 3.46 -18.36
N GLU A 109 -11.41 2.19 -18.04
CA GLU A 109 -12.72 1.62 -17.65
C GLU A 109 -12.99 1.92 -16.19
N ALA A 110 -12.00 1.67 -15.32
CA ALA A 110 -12.08 2.02 -13.91
C ALA A 110 -12.38 3.51 -13.69
N ARG A 111 -11.75 4.42 -14.47
CA ARG A 111 -12.01 5.87 -14.37
C ARG A 111 -13.43 6.27 -14.78
N ARG A 112 -14.01 5.58 -15.75
CA ARG A 112 -15.40 5.83 -16.22
C ARG A 112 -16.43 5.32 -15.22
N ALA A 113 -16.10 4.25 -14.50
CA ALA A 113 -16.92 3.66 -13.45
C ALA A 113 -16.86 4.38 -12.09
N GLY A 114 -16.39 5.63 -12.03
CA GLY A 114 -16.17 6.34 -10.77
C GLY A 114 -14.92 5.89 -9.98
N GLY A 115 -14.19 4.89 -10.46
CA GLY A 115 -12.88 4.47 -9.92
C GLY A 115 -11.74 5.48 -10.19
N SER A 116 -12.05 6.67 -10.68
CA SER A 116 -11.11 7.77 -10.99
C SER A 116 -10.57 8.48 -9.76
N ALA A 117 -11.27 8.44 -8.62
CA ALA A 117 -10.67 8.75 -7.32
C ALA A 117 -9.60 7.73 -6.91
N SER A 118 -9.54 6.54 -7.53
CA SER A 118 -8.68 5.45 -7.06
C SER A 118 -7.20 5.61 -7.43
N MET A 119 -6.81 6.12 -8.61
CA MET A 119 -5.38 6.08 -8.97
C MET A 119 -4.54 7.07 -8.16
N GLU A 120 -4.98 8.32 -8.08
CA GLU A 120 -4.29 9.35 -7.27
C GLU A 120 -4.37 9.03 -5.78
N SER A 121 -5.51 8.53 -5.29
CA SER A 121 -5.67 8.09 -3.92
C SER A 121 -4.74 6.93 -3.57
N ARG A 122 -4.61 5.91 -4.45
CA ARG A 122 -3.70 4.78 -4.24
C ARG A 122 -2.24 5.19 -4.36
N MET A 123 -1.92 6.15 -5.21
CA MET A 123 -0.57 6.74 -5.26
C MET A 123 -0.23 7.47 -3.95
N LYS A 124 -1.17 8.26 -3.41
CA LYS A 124 -1.04 8.90 -2.10
C LYS A 124 -0.90 7.86 -0.99
N GLU A 125 -1.68 6.78 -1.05
CA GLU A 125 -1.58 5.68 -0.09
C GLU A 125 -0.20 5.01 -0.17
N LEU A 126 0.31 4.74 -1.38
CA LEU A 126 1.63 4.15 -1.56
C LEU A 126 2.74 5.04 -0.97
N LEU A 127 2.69 6.36 -1.25
CA LEU A 127 3.63 7.31 -0.65
C LEU A 127 3.50 7.34 0.87
N ARG A 128 2.27 7.33 1.41
CA ARG A 128 2.03 7.27 2.86
C ARG A 128 2.57 6.00 3.50
N ILE A 129 2.45 4.85 2.83
CA ILE A 129 3.01 3.58 3.31
C ILE A 129 4.54 3.62 3.24
N TYR A 130 5.09 4.21 2.18
CA TYR A 130 6.53 4.37 1.98
C TYR A 130 7.16 5.35 2.98
N ASP A 131 6.40 6.29 3.52
CA ASP A 131 6.88 7.16 4.60
C ASP A 131 7.02 6.39 5.92
N LEU A 132 8.26 6.08 6.30
CA LEU A 132 8.54 5.36 7.55
C LEU A 132 8.58 6.29 8.75
N GLU A 133 8.79 7.60 8.56
CA GLU A 133 9.06 8.53 9.64
C GLU A 133 7.95 8.55 10.71
N PRO A 134 6.64 8.63 10.36
CA PRO A 134 5.56 8.64 11.35
C PRO A 134 5.46 7.34 12.18
N ALA A 135 5.89 6.21 11.63
CA ALA A 135 5.88 4.93 12.33
C ALA A 135 7.11 4.82 13.24
N LEU A 136 8.29 5.18 12.73
CA LEU A 136 9.56 5.12 13.46
C LEU A 136 9.55 6.02 14.70
N GLU A 137 8.95 7.21 14.64
CA GLU A 137 8.86 8.12 15.79
C GLU A 137 8.19 7.49 17.03
N LYS A 138 7.32 6.50 16.82
CA LYS A 138 6.56 5.82 17.88
C LYS A 138 7.25 4.58 18.43
N CYS A 139 8.28 4.06 17.75
CA CYS A 139 8.95 2.82 18.15
C CYS A 139 9.81 3.04 19.40
N GLU A 140 9.58 2.31 20.48
CA GLU A 140 10.37 2.38 21.71
C GLU A 140 11.46 1.30 21.77
N THR A 141 11.36 0.28 20.92
CA THR A 141 12.29 -0.85 20.87
C THR A 141 12.81 -1.12 19.45
N LEU A 142 13.97 -1.77 19.35
CA LEU A 142 14.56 -2.20 18.07
C LEU A 142 13.65 -3.21 17.36
N TYR A 143 12.90 -4.00 18.13
CA TYR A 143 11.89 -4.91 17.61
C TYR A 143 10.75 -4.15 16.91
N GLU A 144 10.25 -3.06 17.50
CA GLU A 144 9.20 -2.24 16.90
C GLU A 144 9.69 -1.49 15.66
N ILE A 145 10.96 -1.07 15.63
CA ILE A 145 11.57 -0.51 14.41
C ILE A 145 11.51 -1.54 13.27
N TRP A 146 11.94 -2.77 13.54
CA TRP A 146 11.85 -3.84 12.55
C TRP A 146 10.40 -4.11 12.11
N GLN A 147 9.47 -4.19 13.08
CA GLN A 147 8.07 -4.44 12.79
C GLN A 147 7.45 -3.33 11.93
N ALA A 148 7.75 -2.06 12.18
CA ALA A 148 7.27 -0.94 11.37
C ALA A 148 7.76 -1.01 9.91
N VAL A 149 9.01 -1.44 9.71
CA VAL A 149 9.59 -1.65 8.38
C VAL A 149 8.89 -2.81 7.66
N GLU A 150 8.71 -3.95 8.33
CA GLU A 150 8.05 -5.13 7.74
C GLU A 150 6.57 -4.87 7.44
N GLU A 151 5.84 -4.19 8.32
CA GLU A 151 4.45 -3.80 8.09
C GLU A 151 4.32 -2.88 6.87
N SER A 152 5.26 -1.93 6.70
CA SER A 152 5.30 -1.07 5.53
C SER A 152 5.60 -1.87 4.25
N ARG A 153 6.56 -2.80 4.29
CA ARG A 153 6.87 -3.69 3.15
C ARG A 153 5.66 -4.53 2.75
N GLY A 154 5.04 -5.19 3.71
CA GLY A 154 3.85 -6.01 3.46
C GLY A 154 2.68 -5.20 2.92
N ALA A 155 2.48 -3.98 3.42
CA ALA A 155 1.46 -3.08 2.89
C ALA A 155 1.74 -2.64 1.44
N MET A 156 3.01 -2.36 1.08
CA MET A 156 3.39 -2.05 -0.31
C MET A 156 3.20 -3.25 -1.24
N GLU A 157 3.53 -4.46 -0.79
CA GLU A 157 3.36 -5.68 -1.58
C GLU A 157 1.88 -5.99 -1.86
N ALA A 158 1.01 -5.76 -0.88
CA ALA A 158 -0.43 -6.01 -0.99
C ALA A 158 -1.17 -4.93 -1.81
N LEU A 159 -0.68 -3.68 -1.80
CA LEU A 159 -1.39 -2.54 -2.37
C LEU A 159 -1.80 -2.71 -3.86
N PRO A 160 -0.96 -3.25 -4.77
CA PRO A 160 -1.37 -3.46 -6.15
C PRO A 160 -2.57 -4.40 -6.31
N ALA A 161 -2.60 -5.50 -5.54
CA ALA A 161 -3.73 -6.44 -5.56
C ALA A 161 -5.01 -5.78 -5.03
N ARG A 162 -4.89 -5.02 -3.94
CA ARG A 162 -6.00 -4.24 -3.36
C ARG A 162 -6.55 -3.21 -4.33
N ALA A 163 -5.67 -2.47 -5.00
CA ALA A 163 -6.05 -1.49 -6.00
C ALA A 163 -6.78 -2.15 -7.18
N ALA A 164 -6.31 -3.32 -7.63
CA ALA A 164 -6.95 -4.07 -8.69
C ALA A 164 -8.34 -4.59 -8.29
N MET A 165 -8.49 -5.14 -7.08
CA MET A 165 -9.78 -5.60 -6.56
C MET A 165 -10.79 -4.45 -6.49
N ALA A 166 -10.42 -3.32 -5.88
CA ALA A 166 -11.30 -2.16 -5.74
C ALA A 166 -11.71 -1.59 -7.11
N ALA A 167 -10.79 -1.54 -8.07
CA ALA A 167 -11.08 -1.05 -9.41
C ALA A 167 -11.98 -2.02 -10.20
N ASN A 168 -11.74 -3.32 -10.13
CA ASN A 168 -12.61 -4.32 -10.75
C ASN A 168 -14.01 -4.30 -10.12
N ALA A 169 -14.09 -4.11 -8.81
CA ALA A 169 -15.35 -3.99 -8.08
C ALA A 169 -16.17 -2.78 -8.55
N ALA A 170 -15.51 -1.62 -8.73
CA ALA A 170 -16.14 -0.43 -9.26
C ALA A 170 -16.62 -0.63 -10.71
N ILE A 171 -15.82 -1.26 -11.57
CA ILE A 171 -16.21 -1.59 -12.96
C ILE A 171 -17.46 -2.47 -12.94
N TRP A 172 -17.45 -3.56 -12.16
CA TRP A 172 -18.57 -4.48 -12.08
C TRP A 172 -19.86 -3.79 -11.60
N ALA A 173 -19.76 -2.97 -10.54
CA ALA A 173 -20.92 -2.25 -10.03
C ALA A 173 -21.46 -1.24 -11.06
N SER A 174 -20.57 -0.54 -11.75
CA SER A 174 -20.97 0.37 -12.83
C SER A 174 -21.68 -0.38 -13.96
N GLU A 175 -21.20 -1.56 -14.35
CA GLU A 175 -21.87 -2.39 -15.37
C GLU A 175 -23.24 -2.90 -14.90
N ALA A 176 -23.33 -3.38 -13.65
CA ALA A 176 -24.57 -3.90 -13.07
C ALA A 176 -25.67 -2.83 -12.96
N PHE A 177 -25.29 -1.58 -12.71
CA PHE A 177 -26.23 -0.46 -12.51
C PHE A 177 -26.24 0.55 -13.66
N GLY A 178 -25.73 0.18 -14.85
CA GLY A 178 -25.81 1.04 -16.04
C GLY A 178 -25.06 2.37 -15.92
N GLY A 179 -24.03 2.42 -15.07
CA GLY A 179 -23.18 3.58 -14.83
C GLY A 179 -23.40 4.26 -13.47
N ASP A 180 -24.53 3.98 -12.79
CA ASP A 180 -24.95 4.73 -11.60
C ASP A 180 -25.34 3.79 -10.44
N PRO A 181 -24.34 3.22 -9.73
CA PRO A 181 -24.60 2.34 -8.60
C PRO A 181 -25.27 3.09 -7.44
N PRO A 182 -26.23 2.47 -6.72
CA PRO A 182 -26.87 3.06 -5.54
C PRO A 182 -25.85 3.54 -4.51
N GLU A 183 -26.17 4.60 -3.77
CA GLU A 183 -25.28 5.18 -2.75
C GLU A 183 -24.84 4.16 -1.70
N SER A 184 -25.74 3.25 -1.29
CA SER A 184 -25.42 2.16 -0.35
C SER A 184 -24.33 1.21 -0.88
N VAL A 185 -24.35 0.90 -2.18
CA VAL A 185 -23.35 0.05 -2.84
C VAL A 185 -22.04 0.82 -2.97
N SER A 186 -22.09 2.06 -3.44
CA SER A 186 -20.92 2.93 -3.58
C SER A 186 -20.19 3.14 -2.26
N ALA A 187 -20.93 3.44 -1.18
CA ALA A 187 -20.38 3.57 0.17
C ALA A 187 -19.72 2.27 0.66
N LYS A 188 -20.33 1.11 0.39
CA LYS A 188 -19.76 -0.18 0.79
C LYS A 188 -18.49 -0.53 0.02
N LEU A 189 -18.45 -0.19 -1.27
CA LEU A 189 -17.24 -0.34 -2.09
C LEU A 189 -16.09 0.51 -1.56
N GLU A 190 -16.36 1.76 -1.18
CA GLU A 190 -15.37 2.65 -0.57
C GLU A 190 -14.88 2.14 0.79
N GLU A 191 -15.78 1.64 1.64
CA GLU A 191 -15.45 1.02 2.93
C GLU A 191 -14.49 -0.17 2.74
N LEU A 192 -14.83 -1.11 1.85
CA LEU A 192 -13.99 -2.28 1.56
C LEU A 192 -12.65 -1.87 0.95
N ALA A 193 -12.67 -0.85 0.09
CA ALA A 193 -11.47 -0.30 -0.55
C ALA A 193 -10.50 0.34 0.48
N GLY A 194 -11.00 0.77 1.64
CA GLY A 194 -10.22 1.29 2.77
C GLY A 194 -9.81 0.23 3.80
N ARG A 195 -10.40 -0.95 3.79
CA ARG A 195 -10.15 -2.01 4.78
C ARG A 195 -8.77 -2.64 4.58
N TRP A 196 -7.86 -2.41 5.52
CA TRP A 196 -6.55 -3.10 5.55
C TRP A 196 -6.02 -3.25 6.97
N PRO A 197 -6.00 -4.47 7.51
CA PRO A 197 -5.27 -4.75 8.75
C PRO A 197 -3.75 -4.62 8.50
N PRO A 198 -2.98 -4.16 9.50
CA PRO A 198 -1.52 -4.33 9.47
C PRO A 198 -1.18 -5.81 9.25
N ALA A 199 -0.20 -6.08 8.39
CA ALA A 199 0.28 -7.42 8.10
C ALA A 199 1.80 -7.44 8.25
N ARG A 200 2.32 -8.37 9.02
CA ARG A 200 3.73 -8.49 9.38
C ARG A 200 4.49 -9.46 8.49
N ASP A 201 3.77 -10.35 7.81
CA ASP A 201 4.36 -11.33 6.91
C ASP A 201 3.42 -11.66 5.74
N VAL A 202 3.95 -12.46 4.81
CA VAL A 202 3.25 -12.87 3.59
C VAL A 202 1.98 -13.69 3.89
N PHE A 203 1.94 -14.47 4.97
CA PHE A 203 0.77 -15.27 5.32
C PHE A 203 -0.38 -14.39 5.83
N GLU A 204 -0.06 -13.38 6.63
CA GLU A 204 -1.04 -12.37 7.05
C GLU A 204 -1.56 -11.56 5.86
N ILE A 205 -0.69 -11.22 4.90
CA ILE A 205 -1.10 -10.56 3.65
C ILE A 205 -2.06 -11.45 2.86
N GLU A 206 -1.71 -12.72 2.63
CA GLU A 206 -2.54 -13.67 1.91
C GLU A 206 -3.92 -13.85 2.57
N LYS A 207 -3.93 -13.98 3.90
CA LYS A 207 -5.17 -14.06 4.68
C LYS A 207 -6.01 -12.79 4.50
N ASN A 208 -5.42 -11.61 4.66
CA ASN A 208 -6.13 -10.34 4.54
C ASN A 208 -6.69 -10.13 3.12
N LEU A 209 -5.95 -10.53 2.09
CA LEU A 209 -6.40 -10.46 0.70
C LEU A 209 -7.56 -11.44 0.44
N LYS A 210 -7.51 -12.63 1.03
CA LYS A 210 -8.60 -13.61 0.92
C LYS A 210 -9.88 -13.10 1.59
N GLU A 211 -9.79 -12.60 2.82
CA GLU A 211 -10.94 -12.03 3.54
C GLU A 211 -11.53 -10.83 2.79
N LEU A 212 -10.69 -9.98 2.18
CA LEU A 212 -11.16 -8.87 1.36
C LEU A 212 -11.88 -9.36 0.09
N ALA A 213 -11.35 -10.39 -0.57
CA ALA A 213 -11.97 -10.97 -1.75
C ALA A 213 -13.34 -11.61 -1.43
N GLU A 214 -13.44 -12.32 -0.29
CA GLU A 214 -14.70 -12.88 0.21
C GLU A 214 -15.72 -11.78 0.50
N ALA A 215 -15.32 -10.69 1.15
CA ALA A 215 -16.20 -9.56 1.42
C ALA A 215 -16.72 -8.88 0.14
N TYR A 216 -15.89 -8.75 -0.90
CA TYR A 216 -16.36 -8.27 -2.21
C TYR A 216 -17.33 -9.26 -2.86
N ALA A 217 -17.05 -10.57 -2.78
CA ALA A 217 -17.92 -11.59 -3.35
C ALA A 217 -19.30 -11.63 -2.67
N GLU A 218 -19.36 -11.49 -1.35
CA GLU A 218 -20.60 -11.39 -0.58
C GLU A 218 -21.43 -10.17 -0.99
N LEU A 219 -20.78 -9.01 -1.16
CA LEU A 219 -21.46 -7.81 -1.65
C LEU A 219 -22.09 -8.03 -3.02
N PHE A 220 -21.35 -8.62 -3.97
CA PHE A 220 -21.89 -8.89 -5.31
C PHE A 220 -22.99 -9.94 -5.32
N ALA A 221 -22.88 -10.98 -4.49
CA ALA A 221 -23.92 -11.99 -4.34
C ALA A 221 -25.23 -11.38 -3.80
N GLY A 222 -25.13 -10.49 -2.80
CA GLY A 222 -26.27 -9.74 -2.27
C GLY A 222 -26.95 -8.89 -3.35
N ILE A 223 -26.16 -8.12 -4.11
CA ILE A 223 -26.66 -7.31 -5.22
C ILE A 223 -27.34 -8.16 -6.29
N ALA A 224 -26.75 -9.29 -6.67
CA ALA A 224 -27.32 -10.19 -7.67
C ALA A 224 -28.65 -10.82 -7.20
N ALA A 225 -28.75 -11.15 -5.91
CA ALA A 225 -29.98 -11.66 -5.30
C ALA A 225 -31.10 -10.62 -5.31
N GLU A 226 -30.80 -9.36 -4.95
CA GLU A 226 -31.76 -8.25 -4.97
C GLU A 226 -32.26 -7.91 -6.38
N ARG A 227 -31.39 -8.08 -7.39
CA ARG A 227 -31.73 -7.86 -8.80
C ARG A 227 -32.48 -9.04 -9.45
N GLY A 228 -32.67 -10.14 -8.73
CA GLY A 228 -33.34 -11.35 -9.25
C GLY A 228 -32.50 -12.15 -10.26
N GLU A 229 -31.18 -11.90 -10.32
CA GLU A 229 -30.24 -12.60 -11.21
C GLU A 229 -29.72 -13.91 -10.59
N GLY A 230 -30.05 -14.20 -9.32
CA GLY A 230 -29.63 -15.40 -8.59
C GLY A 230 -30.41 -16.69 -8.90
N GLY A 231 -31.17 -16.72 -10.00
CA GLY A 231 -31.98 -17.89 -10.38
C GLY A 231 -32.04 -18.09 -11.89
N ARG A 232 -31.01 -18.73 -12.45
CA ARG A 232 -31.07 -19.61 -13.63
C ARG A 232 -29.83 -20.48 -13.70
#